data_AF-A0A955IRB1-F1
#
_entry.id   AF-A0A955IRB1-F1
#
_cell.length_a   1.000
_cell.length_b   1.000
_cell.length_c   1.000
_cell.angle_alpha   90.00
_cell.angle_beta   90.00
_cell.angle_gamma   90.00
#
_symmetry.space_group_name_H-M   'P 1'
#
loop_
_entity.id
_entity.type
_entity.pdbx_description
1 polymer ?
#
loop_
_entity_poly.entity_id
_entity_poly.type
_entity_poly.pdbx_seq_one_letter_code
_entity_poly.pdbx_strand_id
1 'polypeptide(L)'
;MQSRPSSHAHPVRRRLGCVIILMVMSIAAGAFAGPPAVCKPIDIGDASTLPLAELPMKTSKTYDRAKLITDVIAILDKHQADDDVFIHMETLRRATLYVRHDRAMANALRQTILTRLDTAPKGARTLRLLDAGFLTQAFEQAGLPLVKPTGEDAGIVGYAWIREALEAAPDNGRLEFAAAVVTASASARLLKQHEARAAAQADIDPLLAGNLKVHRAFWAHLRG
;
A
#
# COMPACT_ATOMS: atom_id res chain seq x y z
N MET A 1 -84.76 22.31 -37.68
CA MET A 1 -85.09 23.74 -37.48
C MET A 1 -84.76 24.06 -36.03
N GLN A 2 -84.01 25.15 -35.78
CA GLN A 2 -83.72 25.79 -34.47
C GLN A 2 -82.91 24.94 -33.46
N SER A 3 -81.97 25.46 -32.67
CA SER A 3 -81.32 26.77 -32.55
C SER A 3 -80.20 26.58 -31.51
N ARG A 4 -78.99 27.14 -31.74
CA ARG A 4 -77.96 27.26 -30.69
C ARG A 4 -78.45 28.22 -29.59
N PRO A 5 -77.87 28.16 -28.38
CA PRO A 5 -76.98 29.26 -28.04
C PRO A 5 -75.69 28.89 -27.28
N SER A 6 -74.78 29.84 -27.45
CA SER A 6 -73.40 30.03 -26.99
C SER A 6 -73.25 30.05 -25.47
N SER A 7 -72.11 29.54 -24.97
CA SER A 7 -71.55 29.99 -23.69
C SER A 7 -70.03 30.09 -23.80
N HIS A 8 -69.52 31.31 -23.58
CA HIS A 8 -68.10 31.64 -23.53
C HIS A 8 -67.57 31.41 -22.11
N ALA A 9 -66.41 30.76 -21.97
CA ALA A 9 -65.58 30.85 -20.78
C ALA A 9 -64.08 30.61 -21.08
N HIS A 10 -63.30 31.66 -20.80
CA HIS A 10 -61.86 31.82 -20.52
C HIS A 10 -60.80 30.80 -21.01
N PRO A 11 -59.75 31.24 -21.72
CA PRO A 11 -58.53 30.45 -21.89
C PRO A 11 -57.67 30.47 -20.61
N VAL A 12 -57.61 29.34 -19.90
CA VAL A 12 -56.61 29.09 -18.85
C VAL A 12 -55.26 28.87 -19.52
N ARG A 13 -54.36 29.83 -19.34
CA ARG A 13 -52.97 29.81 -19.83
C ARG A 13 -52.13 28.83 -18.99
N ARG A 14 -52.18 27.54 -19.32
CA ARG A 14 -51.30 26.51 -18.72
C ARG A 14 -49.89 26.67 -19.26
N ARG A 15 -48.98 27.16 -18.42
CA ARG A 15 -47.53 27.10 -18.66
C ARG A 15 -47.08 25.66 -18.50
N LEU A 16 -46.86 24.95 -19.61
CA LEU A 16 -46.24 23.63 -19.61
C LEU A 16 -44.72 23.82 -19.42
N GLY A 17 -44.25 23.70 -18.18
CA GLY A 17 -42.82 23.57 -17.89
C GLY A 17 -42.43 22.11 -18.05
N CYS A 18 -41.79 21.74 -19.17
CA CYS A 18 -41.11 20.46 -19.30
C CYS A 18 -39.82 20.51 -18.48
N VAL A 19 -39.84 19.92 -17.29
CA VAL A 19 -38.64 19.62 -16.51
C VAL A 19 -37.98 18.39 -17.12
N ILE A 20 -36.88 18.59 -17.87
CA ILE A 20 -36.02 17.51 -18.34
C ILE A 20 -35.11 17.12 -17.17
N ILE A 21 -35.41 16.00 -16.51
CA ILE A 21 -34.52 15.40 -15.51
C ILE A 21 -33.43 14.64 -16.27
N LEU A 22 -32.26 15.27 -16.41
CA LEU A 22 -31.07 14.63 -16.94
C LEU A 22 -30.48 13.72 -15.83
N MET A 23 -30.80 12.43 -15.87
CA MET A 23 -30.23 11.44 -14.96
C MET A 23 -28.80 11.10 -15.43
N VAL A 24 -27.82 11.84 -14.93
CA VAL A 24 -26.40 11.56 -15.16
C VAL A 24 -26.03 10.32 -14.34
N MET A 25 -25.97 9.15 -14.99
CA MET A 25 -25.31 7.98 -14.42
C MET A 25 -23.79 8.20 -14.46
N SER A 26 -23.24 8.72 -13.36
CA SER A 26 -21.81 8.70 -13.11
C SER A 26 -21.36 7.24 -12.91
N ILE A 27 -20.83 6.63 -13.96
CA ILE A 27 -20.06 5.39 -13.84
C ILE A 27 -18.76 5.79 -13.13
N ALA A 28 -18.75 5.71 -11.79
CA ALA A 28 -17.51 5.76 -11.04
C ALA A 28 -16.71 4.52 -11.41
N ALA A 29 -15.77 4.67 -12.34
CA ALA A 29 -14.75 3.66 -12.59
C ALA A 29 -14.00 3.47 -11.27
N GLY A 30 -14.29 2.38 -10.56
CA GLY A 30 -13.53 1.98 -9.40
C GLY A 30 -12.09 1.82 -9.86
N ALA A 31 -11.22 2.74 -9.45
CA ALA A 31 -9.79 2.56 -9.63
C ALA A 31 -9.44 1.28 -8.87
N PHE A 32 -9.18 0.19 -9.61
CA PHE A 32 -8.66 -1.04 -9.03
C PHE A 32 -7.35 -0.66 -8.35
N ALA A 33 -7.47 -0.55 -7.05
CA ALA A 33 -6.42 -0.26 -6.12
C ALA A 33 -5.43 -1.41 -6.26
N GLY A 34 -4.28 -1.16 -6.90
CA GLY A 34 -3.28 -2.19 -7.15
C GLY A 34 -2.71 -2.79 -5.86
N PRO A 35 -1.76 -3.72 -5.94
CA PRO A 35 -1.28 -4.41 -4.75
C PRO A 35 -0.71 -3.47 -3.66
N PRO A 36 -1.12 -3.63 -2.39
CA PRO A 36 -0.92 -2.63 -1.33
C PRO A 36 0.54 -2.39 -0.95
N ALA A 37 1.41 -3.40 -1.08
CA ALA A 37 2.84 -3.24 -0.75
C ALA A 37 3.57 -2.33 -1.75
N VAL A 38 3.01 -2.10 -2.95
CA VAL A 38 3.64 -1.29 -4.01
C VAL A 38 2.84 -0.01 -4.31
N CYS A 39 1.51 -0.10 -4.33
CA CYS A 39 0.65 0.94 -4.89
C CYS A 39 0.31 2.09 -3.95
N LYS A 40 0.54 1.95 -2.64
CA LYS A 40 0.28 3.01 -1.66
C LYS A 40 1.56 3.44 -0.96
N PRO A 41 1.93 4.74 -1.05
CA PRO A 41 3.00 5.29 -0.23
C PRO A 41 2.72 5.05 1.26
N ILE A 42 3.80 4.86 2.00
CA ILE A 42 3.80 4.80 3.45
C ILE A 42 4.37 6.12 3.94
N ASP A 43 3.64 6.79 4.83
CA ASP A 43 4.10 8.02 5.45
C ASP A 43 5.24 7.71 6.42
N ILE A 44 6.35 8.44 6.25
CA ILE A 44 7.59 8.29 7.02
C ILE A 44 7.90 9.55 7.84
N GLY A 45 6.93 10.47 7.96
CA GLY A 45 7.14 11.77 8.59
C GLY A 45 8.18 12.60 7.84
N ASP A 46 9.07 13.26 8.58
CA ASP A 46 10.13 14.10 8.03
C ASP A 46 11.38 13.31 7.57
N ALA A 47 11.36 11.98 7.66
CA ALA A 47 12.46 11.15 7.22
C ALA A 47 12.66 11.21 5.70
N SER A 48 13.89 10.96 5.26
CA SER A 48 14.25 10.90 3.84
C SER A 48 14.51 9.48 3.39
N THR A 49 14.09 9.16 2.17
CA THR A 49 14.34 7.87 1.51
C THR A 49 14.63 8.11 0.02
N LEU A 50 14.75 7.04 -0.77
CA LEU A 50 15.00 7.10 -2.22
C LEU A 50 14.10 8.14 -2.91
N PRO A 51 14.62 8.98 -3.81
CA PRO A 51 13.82 9.99 -4.48
C PRO A 51 12.79 9.33 -5.41
N LEU A 52 11.63 9.95 -5.57
CA LEU A 52 10.67 9.66 -6.64
C LEU A 52 10.50 10.91 -7.49
N ALA A 53 9.86 10.77 -8.65
CA ALA A 53 9.30 11.91 -9.36
C ALA A 53 8.03 12.41 -8.65
N GLU A 54 7.39 13.44 -9.21
CA GLU A 54 6.18 14.07 -8.66
C GLU A 54 5.01 13.09 -8.42
N LEU A 55 4.97 11.98 -9.16
CA LEU A 55 3.94 10.94 -8.99
C LEU A 55 4.47 9.78 -8.13
N PRO A 56 3.66 9.23 -7.19
CA PRO A 56 4.10 8.26 -6.16
C PRO A 56 4.55 6.89 -6.69
N MET A 57 4.32 6.63 -7.98
CA MET A 57 4.66 5.40 -8.69
C MET A 57 5.71 5.60 -9.78
N LYS A 58 6.23 6.82 -9.93
CA LYS A 58 7.16 7.21 -10.98
C LYS A 58 8.54 7.46 -10.38
N THR A 59 9.53 6.75 -10.89
CA THR A 59 10.93 6.89 -10.48
C THR A 59 11.50 8.23 -10.94
N SER A 60 12.48 8.75 -10.18
CA SER A 60 13.19 9.95 -10.59
C SER A 60 14.09 9.64 -11.78
N LYS A 61 14.06 10.50 -12.80
CA LYS A 61 14.96 10.41 -13.97
C LYS A 61 16.36 10.92 -13.67
N THR A 62 16.53 11.73 -12.64
CA THR A 62 17.81 12.32 -12.24
C THR A 62 18.56 11.47 -11.22
N TYR A 63 17.94 10.41 -10.70
CA TYR A 63 18.57 9.49 -9.77
C TYR A 63 19.51 8.52 -10.49
N ASP A 64 20.74 8.41 -10.00
CA ASP A 64 21.73 7.45 -10.49
C ASP A 64 21.38 6.03 -10.02
N ARG A 65 20.79 5.24 -10.91
CA ARG A 65 20.38 3.86 -10.63
C ARG A 65 21.57 2.94 -10.32
N ALA A 66 22.80 3.29 -10.70
CA ALA A 66 23.98 2.49 -10.35
C ALA A 66 24.23 2.47 -8.83
N LYS A 67 23.74 3.48 -8.11
CA LYS A 67 23.85 3.59 -6.66
C LYS A 67 22.69 2.94 -5.89
N LEU A 68 21.66 2.43 -6.57
CA LEU A 68 20.41 2.02 -5.96
C LEU A 68 20.59 1.07 -4.76
N ILE A 69 21.31 -0.03 -4.95
CA ILE A 69 21.49 -1.02 -3.89
C ILE A 69 22.28 -0.43 -2.74
N THR A 70 23.38 0.28 -3.02
CA THR A 70 24.21 0.95 -2.00
C THR A 70 23.40 1.96 -1.18
N ASP A 71 22.60 2.80 -1.83
CA ASP A 71 21.79 3.81 -1.15
C ASP A 71 20.66 3.18 -0.35
N VAL A 72 19.98 2.13 -0.87
CA VAL A 72 18.99 1.35 -0.10
C VAL A 72 19.63 0.82 1.17
N ILE A 73 20.78 0.16 1.04
CA ILE A 73 21.47 -0.42 2.19
C ILE A 73 21.87 0.67 3.20
N ALA A 74 22.41 1.80 2.72
CA ALA A 74 22.79 2.91 3.59
C ALA A 74 21.60 3.50 4.36
N ILE A 75 20.43 3.64 3.71
CA ILE A 75 19.20 4.09 4.38
C ILE A 75 18.76 3.06 5.44
N LEU A 76 18.67 1.79 5.06
CA LEU A 76 18.27 0.71 5.97
C LEU A 76 19.29 0.45 7.10
N ASP A 77 20.53 0.92 7.00
CA ASP A 77 21.55 0.82 8.07
C ASP A 77 21.57 2.05 8.97
N LYS A 78 21.21 3.22 8.43
CA LYS A 78 21.06 4.45 9.21
C LYS A 78 19.86 4.39 10.15
N HIS A 79 18.80 3.70 9.70
CA HIS A 79 17.55 3.52 10.42
C HIS A 79 17.54 2.12 11.01
N GLN A 80 17.71 1.99 12.32
CA GLN A 80 17.84 0.72 13.03
C GLN A 80 17.05 0.69 14.34
N ALA A 81 16.33 1.77 14.66
CA ALA A 81 15.45 1.79 15.82
C ALA A 81 14.19 0.98 15.51
N ASP A 82 13.60 0.35 16.53
CA ASP A 82 12.43 -0.52 16.35
C ASP A 82 11.20 0.21 15.78
N ASP A 83 11.15 1.54 15.87
CA ASP A 83 10.13 2.39 15.28
C ASP A 83 10.41 2.79 13.82
N ASP A 84 11.60 2.54 13.27
CA ASP A 84 11.97 2.89 11.88
C ASP A 84 11.24 2.05 10.80
N VAL A 85 10.34 1.13 11.19
CA VAL A 85 9.59 0.21 10.30
C VAL A 85 9.06 0.86 9.03
N PHE A 86 8.43 2.04 9.13
CA PHE A 86 7.86 2.71 7.95
C PHE A 86 8.91 3.21 6.96
N ILE A 87 10.08 3.63 7.44
CA ILE A 87 11.19 4.06 6.60
C ILE A 87 11.70 2.86 5.80
N HIS A 88 11.84 1.70 6.45
CA HIS A 88 12.23 0.46 5.79
C HIS A 88 11.24 0.07 4.70
N MET A 89 9.95 0.02 5.03
CA MET A 89 8.89 -0.33 4.08
C MET A 89 8.84 0.64 2.88
N GLU A 90 8.84 1.95 3.11
CA GLU A 90 8.77 2.92 2.02
C GLU A 90 10.05 2.89 1.15
N THR A 91 11.22 2.69 1.76
CA THR A 91 12.48 2.53 1.03
C THR A 91 12.43 1.33 0.10
N LEU A 92 11.99 0.18 0.60
CA LEU A 92 11.89 -1.06 -0.17
C LEU A 92 10.78 -1.01 -1.24
N ARG A 93 9.67 -0.32 -0.94
CA ARG A 93 8.63 -0.03 -1.93
C ARG A 93 9.19 0.77 -3.09
N ARG A 94 9.91 1.86 -2.81
CA ARG A 94 10.54 2.69 -3.85
C ARG A 94 11.62 1.93 -4.61
N ALA A 95 12.44 1.14 -3.92
CA ALA A 95 13.45 0.30 -4.55
C ALA A 95 12.82 -0.69 -5.54
N THR A 96 11.68 -1.29 -5.18
CA THR A 96 10.90 -2.17 -6.06
C THR A 96 10.48 -1.45 -7.34
N LEU A 97 10.04 -0.20 -7.26
CA LEU A 97 9.71 0.60 -8.45
C LEU A 97 10.92 0.84 -9.37
N TYR A 98 12.11 1.03 -8.80
CA TYR A 98 13.34 1.21 -9.57
C TYR A 98 13.83 -0.07 -10.27
N VAL A 99 13.52 -1.24 -9.74
CA VAL A 99 13.98 -2.54 -10.27
C VAL A 99 12.91 -3.31 -11.04
N ARG A 100 11.64 -2.87 -11.05
CA ARG A 100 10.51 -3.63 -11.64
C ARG A 100 10.65 -4.01 -13.12
N HIS A 101 11.55 -3.35 -13.87
CA HIS A 101 11.84 -3.64 -15.27
C HIS A 101 13.28 -4.14 -15.51
N ASP A 102 14.01 -4.46 -14.43
CA ASP A 102 15.41 -4.86 -14.46
C ASP A 102 15.61 -6.09 -13.56
N ARG A 103 15.45 -7.27 -14.18
CA ARG A 103 15.51 -8.56 -13.46
C ARG A 103 16.86 -8.80 -12.79
N ALA A 104 17.95 -8.36 -13.40
CA ALA A 104 19.29 -8.53 -12.83
C ALA A 104 19.46 -7.68 -11.57
N MET A 105 19.06 -6.40 -11.64
CA MET A 105 19.11 -5.50 -10.48
C MET A 105 18.14 -5.93 -9.37
N ALA A 106 16.94 -6.41 -9.72
CA ALA A 106 16.00 -6.96 -8.75
C ALA A 106 16.59 -8.16 -8.01
N ASN A 107 17.19 -9.11 -8.73
CA ASN A 107 17.84 -10.28 -8.12
C ASN A 107 19.01 -9.89 -7.24
N ALA A 108 19.84 -8.94 -7.68
CA ALA A 108 20.96 -8.43 -6.88
C ALA A 108 20.46 -7.81 -5.58
N LEU A 109 19.46 -6.91 -5.64
CA LEU A 109 18.87 -6.28 -4.45
C LEU A 109 18.30 -7.33 -3.49
N ARG A 110 17.53 -8.30 -4.01
CA ARG A 110 16.97 -9.39 -3.18
C ARG A 110 18.06 -10.18 -2.49
N GLN A 111 19.09 -10.59 -3.22
CA GLN A 111 20.21 -11.35 -2.65
C GLN A 111 20.92 -10.56 -1.56
N THR A 112 21.14 -9.25 -1.77
CA THR A 112 21.73 -8.39 -0.74
C THR A 112 20.89 -8.35 0.53
N ILE A 113 19.57 -8.20 0.42
CA ILE A 113 18.67 -8.19 1.60
C ILE A 113 18.65 -9.54 2.32
N LEU A 114 18.60 -10.66 1.57
CA LEU A 114 18.62 -12.00 2.18
C LEU A 114 19.96 -12.28 2.87
N THR A 115 21.08 -11.95 2.24
CA THR A 115 22.40 -12.10 2.88
C THR A 115 22.50 -11.26 4.16
N ARG A 116 21.92 -10.04 4.18
CA ARG A 116 21.87 -9.22 5.41
C ARG A 116 21.05 -9.85 6.52
N LEU A 117 19.96 -10.55 6.20
CA LEU A 117 19.20 -11.32 7.17
C LEU A 117 20.01 -12.50 7.71
N ASP A 118 20.69 -13.24 6.83
CA ASP A 118 21.49 -14.41 7.22
C ASP A 118 22.65 -14.04 8.15
N THR A 119 23.25 -12.87 7.96
CA THR A 119 24.37 -12.37 8.78
C THR A 119 23.94 -11.44 9.92
N ALA A 120 22.64 -11.29 10.18
CA ALA A 120 22.14 -10.32 11.15
C ALA A 120 22.52 -10.70 12.60
N PRO A 121 23.11 -9.80 13.40
CA PRO A 121 23.23 -10.02 14.84
C PRO A 121 21.83 -10.04 15.47
N LYS A 122 21.67 -10.73 16.61
CA LYS A 122 20.36 -10.89 17.28
C LYS A 122 19.62 -9.56 17.49
N GLY A 123 20.33 -8.50 17.87
CA GLY A 123 19.73 -7.18 18.12
C GLY A 123 19.22 -6.43 16.88
N ALA A 124 19.67 -6.78 15.68
CA ALA A 124 19.20 -6.15 14.43
C ALA A 124 18.21 -7.05 13.66
N ARG A 125 17.97 -8.28 14.14
CA ARG A 125 17.29 -9.33 13.38
C ARG A 125 15.84 -8.96 13.03
N THR A 126 15.12 -8.28 13.92
CA THR A 126 13.71 -7.89 13.71
C THR A 126 13.53 -7.05 12.45
N LEU A 127 14.31 -5.99 12.25
CA LEU A 127 14.23 -5.17 11.05
C LEU A 127 14.73 -5.89 9.80
N ARG A 128 15.68 -6.83 9.91
CA ARG A 128 16.11 -7.64 8.75
C ARG A 128 15.06 -8.64 8.29
N LEU A 129 14.31 -9.19 9.23
CA LEU A 129 13.16 -10.04 8.95
C LEU A 129 12.05 -9.22 8.26
N LEU A 130 11.77 -8.02 8.77
CA LEU A 130 10.90 -7.05 8.10
C LEU A 130 11.35 -6.76 6.67
N ASP A 131 12.62 -6.40 6.49
CA ASP A 131 13.19 -6.05 5.18
C ASP A 131 13.01 -7.17 4.16
N ALA A 132 13.37 -8.40 4.55
CA ALA A 132 13.26 -9.58 3.71
C ALA A 132 11.80 -9.93 3.38
N GLY A 133 10.92 -9.90 4.37
CA GLY A 133 9.50 -10.21 4.21
C GLY A 133 8.79 -9.20 3.32
N PHE A 134 8.98 -7.91 3.60
CA PHE A 134 8.33 -6.84 2.86
C PHE A 134 8.82 -6.75 1.42
N LEU A 135 10.14 -6.83 1.17
CA LEU A 135 10.68 -6.79 -0.19
C LEU A 135 10.19 -7.97 -1.02
N THR A 136 10.16 -9.18 -0.44
CA THR A 136 9.70 -10.38 -1.15
C THR A 136 8.25 -10.23 -1.59
N GLN A 137 7.38 -9.72 -0.70
CA GLN A 137 5.99 -9.47 -1.05
C GLN A 137 5.83 -8.32 -2.05
N ALA A 138 6.61 -7.24 -1.92
CA ALA A 138 6.60 -6.16 -2.89
C ALA A 138 7.01 -6.63 -4.29
N PHE A 139 7.98 -7.54 -4.38
CA PHE A 139 8.41 -8.14 -5.64
C PHE A 139 7.33 -9.02 -6.26
N GLU A 140 6.72 -9.90 -5.47
CA GLU A 140 5.58 -10.73 -5.91
C GLU A 140 4.47 -9.85 -6.49
N GLN A 141 4.08 -8.82 -5.75
CA GLN A 141 3.06 -7.86 -6.13
C GLN A 141 3.42 -7.00 -7.35
N ALA A 142 4.71 -6.78 -7.60
CA ALA A 142 5.22 -6.10 -8.79
C ALA A 142 5.37 -7.03 -10.01
N GLY A 143 5.06 -8.33 -9.89
CA GLY A 143 5.26 -9.32 -10.94
C GLY A 143 6.73 -9.62 -11.23
N LEU A 144 7.62 -9.34 -10.27
CA LEU A 144 9.03 -9.66 -10.38
C LEU A 144 9.24 -11.14 -10.07
N PRO A 145 9.89 -11.91 -10.96
CA PRO A 145 10.06 -13.34 -10.76
C PRO A 145 10.96 -13.60 -9.55
N LEU A 146 10.42 -14.29 -8.56
CA LEU A 146 11.19 -14.82 -7.45
C LEU A 146 11.89 -16.11 -7.92
N VAL A 147 13.23 -16.15 -7.87
CA VAL A 147 14.00 -17.37 -8.22
C VAL A 147 13.55 -18.57 -7.39
N LYS A 148 13.13 -18.32 -6.15
CA LYS A 148 12.46 -19.28 -5.26
C LYS A 148 11.53 -18.50 -4.33
N PRO A 149 10.25 -18.88 -4.19
CA PRO A 149 9.39 -18.39 -3.11
C PRO A 149 10.05 -18.70 -1.76
N THR A 150 10.20 -17.69 -0.91
CA THR A 150 10.90 -17.82 0.39
C THR A 150 10.14 -17.08 1.48
N GLY A 151 10.34 -17.50 2.73
CA GLY A 151 9.64 -16.92 3.87
C GLY A 151 8.12 -17.05 3.76
N GLU A 152 7.62 -18.13 3.15
CA GLU A 152 6.18 -18.34 2.96
C GLU A 152 5.52 -18.82 4.25
N ASP A 153 4.38 -18.22 4.59
CA ASP A 153 3.43 -18.75 5.57
C ASP A 153 2.01 -18.45 5.11
N ALA A 154 1.05 -19.34 5.39
CA ALA A 154 -0.34 -19.23 4.95
C ALA A 154 -0.50 -19.00 3.42
N GLY A 155 0.43 -19.48 2.59
CA GLY A 155 0.45 -19.26 1.15
C GLY A 155 0.89 -17.85 0.72
N ILE A 156 1.52 -17.08 1.63
CA ILE A 156 1.93 -15.69 1.40
C ILE A 156 3.45 -15.60 1.53
N VAL A 157 4.12 -15.30 0.42
CA VAL A 157 5.59 -15.16 0.39
C VAL A 157 6.07 -13.99 1.26
N GLY A 158 7.22 -14.17 1.91
CA GLY A 158 7.77 -13.20 2.86
C GLY A 158 7.05 -13.10 4.22
N TYR A 159 5.81 -13.58 4.35
CA TYR A 159 5.01 -13.42 5.57
C TYR A 159 5.57 -14.17 6.79
N ALA A 160 6.24 -15.32 6.61
CA ALA A 160 6.87 -16.05 7.71
C ALA A 160 7.93 -15.21 8.43
N TRP A 161 8.71 -14.40 7.70
CA TRP A 161 9.70 -13.51 8.30
C TRP A 161 9.04 -12.34 9.03
N ILE A 162 7.96 -11.77 8.49
CA ILE A 162 7.20 -10.74 9.20
C ILE A 162 6.64 -11.29 10.52
N ARG A 163 6.17 -12.54 10.52
CA ARG A 163 5.74 -13.21 11.75
C ARG A 163 6.87 -13.41 12.75
N GLU A 164 8.04 -13.88 12.32
CA GLU A 164 9.21 -14.01 13.19
C GLU A 164 9.61 -12.64 13.78
N ALA A 165 9.50 -11.55 13.01
CA ALA A 165 9.74 -10.20 13.51
C ALA A 165 8.71 -9.79 14.58
N LEU A 166 7.43 -10.11 14.37
CA LEU A 166 6.36 -9.87 15.35
C LEU A 166 6.54 -10.71 16.62
N GLU A 167 7.02 -11.95 16.52
CA GLU A 167 7.32 -12.78 17.69
C GLU A 167 8.46 -12.18 18.53
N ALA A 168 9.42 -11.51 17.90
CA ALA A 168 10.50 -10.79 18.59
C ALA A 168 10.07 -9.43 19.17
N ALA A 169 9.02 -8.80 18.61
CA ALA A 169 8.50 -7.51 19.02
C ALA A 169 6.95 -7.49 18.99
N PRO A 170 6.29 -8.23 19.91
CA PRO A 170 4.85 -8.50 19.84
C PRO A 170 3.98 -7.24 20.03
N ASP A 171 4.52 -6.22 20.70
CA ASP A 171 3.85 -4.95 20.94
C ASP A 171 4.34 -3.87 19.97
N ASN A 172 4.75 -4.21 18.74
CA ASN A 172 5.10 -3.21 17.72
C ASN A 172 3.96 -3.03 16.70
N GLY A 173 3.16 -1.99 16.90
CA GLY A 173 2.01 -1.66 16.05
C GLY A 173 2.39 -1.32 14.60
N ARG A 174 3.62 -0.84 14.36
CA ARG A 174 4.13 -0.59 13.00
C ARG A 174 4.46 -1.91 12.28
N LEU A 175 4.99 -2.92 12.98
CA LEU A 175 5.17 -4.27 12.42
C LEU A 175 3.83 -4.95 12.14
N GLU A 176 2.82 -4.75 13.00
CA GLU A 176 1.46 -5.23 12.75
C GLU A 176 0.86 -4.55 11.50
N PHE A 177 1.11 -3.26 11.31
CA PHE A 177 0.75 -2.58 10.06
C PHE A 177 1.48 -3.19 8.85
N ALA A 178 2.77 -3.52 8.96
CA ALA A 178 3.52 -4.17 7.89
C ALA A 178 2.91 -5.52 7.49
N ALA A 179 2.53 -6.33 8.49
CA ALA A 179 1.85 -7.60 8.27
C ALA A 179 0.47 -7.42 7.63
N ALA A 180 -0.28 -6.38 8.01
CA ALA A 180 -1.54 -6.03 7.35
C ALA A 180 -1.33 -5.70 5.86
N VAL A 181 -0.32 -4.88 5.53
CA VAL A 181 0.03 -4.57 4.13
C VAL A 181 0.42 -5.82 3.35
N VAL A 182 1.26 -6.69 3.91
CA VAL A 182 1.75 -7.90 3.24
C VAL A 182 0.60 -8.88 2.97
N THR A 183 -0.33 -9.03 3.91
CA THR A 183 -1.41 -10.01 3.82
C THR A 183 -2.66 -9.50 3.10
N ALA A 184 -2.77 -8.19 2.86
CA ALA A 184 -3.99 -7.53 2.40
C ALA A 184 -4.59 -8.11 1.12
N SER A 185 -3.78 -8.46 0.11
CA SER A 185 -4.31 -9.03 -1.15
C SER A 185 -4.60 -10.52 -1.09
N ALA A 186 -4.08 -11.23 -0.09
CA ALA A 186 -4.11 -12.69 -0.04
C ALA A 186 -5.08 -13.24 1.02
N SER A 187 -5.31 -12.50 2.11
CA SER A 187 -6.15 -12.98 3.21
C SER A 187 -6.85 -11.84 3.94
N ALA A 188 -8.14 -11.63 3.65
CA ALA A 188 -8.98 -10.66 4.37
C ALA A 188 -9.03 -10.92 5.89
N ARG A 189 -8.94 -12.21 6.29
CA ARG A 189 -8.88 -12.60 7.71
C ARG A 189 -7.60 -12.11 8.38
N LEU A 190 -6.43 -12.39 7.79
CA LEU A 190 -5.14 -11.95 8.35
C LEU A 190 -5.03 -10.43 8.33
N LEU A 191 -5.44 -9.79 7.22
CA LEU A 191 -5.55 -8.34 7.12
C LEU A 191 -6.31 -7.74 8.31
N LYS A 192 -7.53 -8.22 8.56
CA LYS A 192 -8.38 -7.72 9.65
C LYS A 192 -7.72 -7.93 11.02
N GLN A 193 -7.03 -9.06 11.23
CA GLN A 193 -6.36 -9.36 12.50
C GLN A 193 -5.18 -8.43 12.75
N HIS A 194 -4.28 -8.28 11.78
CA HIS A 194 -3.10 -7.41 11.89
C HIS A 194 -3.50 -5.93 11.98
N GLU A 195 -4.48 -5.50 11.20
CA GLU A 195 -5.00 -4.14 11.27
C GLU A 195 -5.58 -3.83 12.65
N ALA A 196 -6.31 -4.76 13.27
CA ALA A 196 -6.87 -4.56 14.61
C ALA A 196 -5.76 -4.42 15.67
N ARG A 197 -4.70 -5.24 15.58
CA ARG A 197 -3.54 -5.15 16.49
C ARG A 197 -2.74 -3.87 16.28
N ALA A 198 -2.49 -3.47 15.03
CA ALA A 198 -1.88 -2.18 14.71
C ALA A 198 -2.70 -1.01 15.27
N ALA A 199 -4.03 -1.08 15.13
CA ALA A 199 -4.93 -0.03 15.61
C ALA A 199 -4.95 0.12 17.13
N ALA A 200 -4.67 -0.94 17.88
CA ALA A 200 -4.59 -0.89 19.34
C ALA A 200 -3.47 0.03 19.86
N GLN A 201 -2.52 0.41 18.99
CA GLN A 201 -1.41 1.31 19.32
C GLN A 201 -1.48 2.67 18.62
N ALA A 202 -2.52 2.91 17.82
CA ALA A 202 -2.62 4.14 17.03
C ALA A 202 -2.73 5.41 17.88
N ASP A 203 -3.29 5.32 19.10
CA ASP A 203 -3.51 6.47 19.97
C ASP A 203 -2.20 7.06 20.53
N ILE A 204 -1.13 6.26 20.59
CA ILE A 204 0.19 6.67 21.10
C ILE A 204 1.22 6.85 19.98
N ASP A 205 0.86 6.52 18.74
CA ASP A 205 1.72 6.66 17.55
C ASP A 205 0.95 7.37 16.42
N PRO A 206 1.02 8.71 16.35
CA PRO A 206 0.31 9.49 15.33
C PRO A 206 0.67 9.11 13.89
N LEU A 207 1.91 8.68 13.64
CA LEU A 207 2.35 8.28 12.30
C LEU A 207 1.72 6.94 11.90
N LEU A 208 1.59 6.00 12.84
CA LEU A 208 0.82 4.77 12.65
C LEU A 208 -0.66 5.05 12.41
N ALA A 209 -1.27 5.95 13.21
CA ALA A 209 -2.66 6.35 13.03
C ALA A 209 -2.92 6.95 11.63
N GLY A 210 -2.02 7.81 11.16
CA GLY A 210 -2.07 8.41 9.82
C GLY A 210 -1.99 7.35 8.71
N ASN A 211 -1.01 6.46 8.79
CA ASN A 211 -0.87 5.35 7.84
C ASN A 211 -2.10 4.43 7.84
N LEU A 212 -2.61 4.02 9.00
CA LEU A 212 -3.82 3.22 9.11
C LEU A 212 -5.03 3.90 8.46
N LYS A 213 -5.23 5.20 8.68
CA LYS A 213 -6.34 5.95 8.09
C LYS A 213 -6.31 5.89 6.56
N VAL A 214 -5.14 6.13 5.95
CA VAL A 214 -4.96 6.14 4.49
C VAL A 214 -5.15 4.73 3.91
N HIS A 215 -4.53 3.73 4.53
CA HIS A 215 -4.55 2.35 4.01
C HIS A 215 -5.88 1.64 4.27
N ARG A 216 -6.64 1.96 5.32
CA ARG A 216 -7.99 1.42 5.54
C ARG A 216 -8.96 1.78 4.42
N ALA A 217 -8.93 3.04 3.97
CA ALA A 217 -9.73 3.47 2.84
C ALA A 217 -9.37 2.71 1.57
N PHE A 218 -8.08 2.36 1.42
CA PHE A 218 -7.62 1.50 0.36
C PHE A 218 -8.10 0.07 0.52
N TRP A 219 -7.96 -0.54 1.69
CA TRP A 219 -8.31 -1.95 1.92
C TRP A 219 -9.81 -2.24 1.96
N ALA A 220 -10.68 -1.23 2.05
CA ALA A 220 -12.12 -1.43 2.16
C ALA A 220 -12.69 -2.34 1.05
N HIS A 221 -12.15 -2.27 -0.17
CA HIS A 221 -12.58 -3.12 -1.28
C HIS A 221 -12.05 -4.57 -1.22
N LEU A 222 -11.01 -4.84 -0.42
CA LEU A 222 -10.43 -6.18 -0.24
C LEU A 222 -11.12 -6.99 0.86
N ARG A 223 -12.08 -6.39 1.57
CA ARG A 223 -12.83 -7.02 2.68
C ARG A 223 -14.21 -7.56 2.25
N GLY A 224 -14.55 -7.42 0.96
CA GLY A 224 -15.83 -7.82 0.37
C GLY A 224 -15.87 -9.28 -0.04
#